data_AF-A0A2V8V9I8-F1
#
_entry.id   AF-A0A2V8V9I8-F1
#
_cell.length_a   1.000
_cell.length_b   1.000
_cell.length_c   1.000
_cell.angle_alpha   90.00
_cell.angle_beta   90.00
_cell.angle_gamma   90.00
#
_symmetry.space_group_name_H-M   'P 1'
#
loop_
_entity.id
_entity.type
_entity.pdbx_description
1 polymer ?
#
loop_
_entity_poly.entity_id
_entity_poly.type
_entity_poly.pdbx_seq_one_letter_code
_entity_poly.pdbx_strand_id
1 'polypeptide(L)' 'MARIADLHKKWLKEPKYRKAYGAIEEKFVLASAVVDVRNRAGLTQEDLARISFEPREAKRPIG' A
#
# COMPACT_ATOMS: atom_id res chain seq x y z
N MET A 1 -3.12 1.90 -28.24
CA MET A 1 -2.86 1.25 -26.93
C MET A 1 -4.07 1.43 -26.03
N ALA A 2 -4.64 0.37 -25.47
CA ALA A 2 -5.70 0.50 -24.47
C ALA A 2 -5.09 0.94 -23.13
N ARG A 3 -5.73 1.88 -22.42
CA ARG A 3 -5.31 2.25 -21.07
C ARG A 3 -5.70 1.14 -20.10
N ILE A 4 -4.83 0.82 -19.14
CA ILE A 4 -5.08 -0.20 -18.11
C ILE A 4 -6.38 0.07 -17.34
N ALA A 5 -6.70 1.34 -17.09
CA ALA A 5 -7.96 1.72 -16.43
C ALA A 5 -9.20 1.30 -17.24
N ASP A 6 -9.13 1.37 -18.58
CA ASP A 6 -10.24 0.95 -19.45
C ASP A 6 -10.34 -0.58 -19.51
N LEU A 7 -9.20 -1.29 -19.44
CA LEU A 7 -9.18 -2.74 -19.33
C LEU A 7 -9.73 -3.22 -17.99
N HIS A 8 -9.35 -2.59 -16.88
CA HIS A 8 -9.86 -2.92 -15.55
C HIS A 8 -11.39 -2.79 -15.48
N LYS A 9 -11.97 -1.71 -16.02
CA LYS A 9 -13.43 -1.55 -16.12
C LYS A 9 -14.11 -2.66 -16.92
N LYS A 10 -13.46 -3.16 -17.97
CA LYS A 10 -13.97 -4.30 -18.76
C LYS A 10 -13.88 -5.60 -17.94
N TRP A 11 -12.74 -5.87 -17.32
CA TRP A 11 -12.53 -7.08 -16.52
C TRP A 11 -13.40 -7.14 -15.27
N LEU A 12 -13.76 -6.00 -14.66
CA LEU A 12 -14.74 -5.97 -13.55
C LEU A 12 -16.12 -6.52 -13.94
N LYS A 13 -16.44 -6.63 -15.24
CA LYS A 13 -17.67 -7.30 -15.72
C LYS A 13 -17.55 -8.83 -15.68
N GLU A 14 -16.34 -9.37 -15.70
CA GLU A 14 -16.08 -10.81 -15.63
C GLU A 14 -16.17 -11.31 -14.17
N PRO A 15 -17.04 -12.28 -13.86
CA PRO A 15 -17.25 -12.73 -12.48
C PRO A 15 -15.98 -13.23 -11.79
N LYS A 16 -15.12 -13.95 -12.53
CA LYS A 16 -13.86 -14.50 -12.00
C LYS A 16 -12.89 -13.39 -11.60
N TYR A 17 -12.76 -12.36 -12.44
CA TYR A 17 -11.89 -11.23 -12.16
C TYR A 17 -12.43 -10.40 -11.00
N ARG A 18 -13.74 -10.08 -10.99
CA ARG A 18 -14.37 -9.35 -9.89
C ARG A 18 -14.16 -10.05 -8.54
N LYS A 19 -14.34 -11.37 -8.49
CA LYS A 19 -14.11 -12.15 -7.26
C LYS A 19 -12.65 -12.08 -6.81
N ALA A 20 -11.71 -12.27 -7.73
CA ALA A 20 -10.28 -12.21 -7.42
C ALA A 20 -9.86 -10.81 -6.95
N TYR A 21 -10.38 -9.75 -7.60
CA TYR A 21 -10.09 -8.36 -7.23
C TYR A 21 -10.70 -7.98 -5.88
N GLY A 22 -11.95 -8.36 -5.61
CA GLY A 22 -12.58 -8.14 -4.31
C GLY A 22 -11.85 -8.87 -3.17
N ALA A 23 -11.30 -10.06 -3.41
CA ALA A 23 -10.54 -10.80 -2.40
C ALA A 23 -9.23 -10.14 -1.95
N ILE A 24 -8.72 -9.15 -2.71
CA ILE A 24 -7.49 -8.42 -2.40
C ILE A 24 -7.73 -6.92 -2.12
N GLU A 25 -8.95 -6.44 -2.30
CA GLU A 25 -9.32 -5.02 -2.18
C GLU A 25 -8.90 -4.42 -0.84
N GLU A 26 -9.20 -5.09 0.27
CA GLU A 26 -8.84 -4.63 1.63
C GLU A 26 -7.33 -4.37 1.77
N LYS A 27 -6.49 -5.26 1.22
CA LYS A 27 -5.03 -5.10 1.27
C LYS A 27 -4.57 -3.91 0.44
N PHE A 28 -5.21 -3.64 -0.69
CA PHE A 28 -4.92 -2.44 -1.49
C PHE A 28 -5.36 -1.16 -0.80
N VAL A 29 -6.50 -1.17 -0.10
CA VAL A 29 -6.95 -0.02 0.70
C VAL A 29 -5.91 0.28 1.79
N LEU A 30 -5.47 -0.74 2.53
CA LEU A 30 -4.44 -0.57 3.55
C LEU A 30 -3.12 -0.05 2.94
N ALA A 31 -2.64 -0.67 1.86
CA ALA A 31 -1.41 -0.25 1.21
C ALA A 31 -1.49 1.20 0.70
N SER A 32 -2.64 1.60 0.13
CA SER A 32 -2.86 2.96 -0.36
C SER A 32 -2.84 3.97 0.79
N ALA A 33 -3.50 3.67 1.90
CA ALA A 33 -3.49 4.54 3.08
C ALA A 33 -2.06 4.74 3.63
N VAL A 34 -1.25 3.67 3.67
CA VAL A 34 0.16 3.75 4.09
C VAL A 34 0.97 4.63 3.13
N VAL A 35 0.80 4.44 1.82
CA VAL A 35 1.48 5.25 0.79
C VAL A 35 1.08 6.73 0.91
N ASP A 36 -0.20 7.02 1.10
CA ASP A 36 -0.70 8.40 1.23
C ASP A 36 -0.15 9.11 2.46
N VAL A 37 -0.10 8.42 3.60
CA VAL A 37 0.49 8.97 4.84
C VAL A 37 1.99 9.20 4.65
N ARG A 38 2.71 8.23 4.07
CA ARG A 38 4.15 8.34 3.83
C ARG A 38 4.49 9.51 2.90
N ASN A 39 3.74 9.66 1.81
CA ASN A 39 3.93 10.74 0.85
C ASN A 39 3.69 12.11 1.50
N ARG A 40 2.64 12.24 2.32
CA ARG A 40 2.38 13.48 3.09
C ARG A 40 3.47 13.80 4.10
N ALA A 41 4.11 12.77 4.65
CA ALA A 41 5.25 12.91 5.55
C ALA A 41 6.59 13.14 4.83
N GLY A 42 6.62 13.15 3.48
CA GLY A 42 7.85 13.32 2.70
C GLY A 42 8.83 12.15 2.81
N LEU A 43 8.35 10.96 3.19
CA LEU A 43 9.19 9.78 3.41
C LEU A 43 9.32 8.94 2.13
N THR A 44 10.53 8.46 1.87
CA THR A 44 10.77 7.41 0.87
C THR A 44 10.35 6.03 1.40
N GLN A 45 10.27 5.02 0.52
CA GLN A 45 10.00 3.64 0.95
C GLN A 45 11.09 3.14 1.90
N GLU A 46 12.33 3.51 1.64
CA GLU A 46 13.51 3.21 2.45
C GLU A 46 13.43 3.87 3.83
N ASP A 47 13.01 5.13 3.91
CA ASP A 47 12.81 5.83 5.19
C ASP A 47 11.71 5.19 6.02
N LEU A 48 10.58 4.87 5.40
CA LEU A 48 9.47 4.19 6.08
C LEU A 48 9.91 2.82 6.61
N ALA A 49 10.67 2.05 5.82
CA ALA A 49 11.20 0.76 6.24
C ALA A 49 12.14 0.92 7.43
N ARG A 50 13.11 1.84 7.36
CA ARG A 50 14.02 2.13 8.47
C ARG A 50 13.26 2.47 9.76
N ILE A 51 12.25 3.33 9.71
CA ILE A 51 11.45 3.69 10.91
C ILE A 51 10.62 2.51 11.43
N SER A 52 10.09 1.68 10.53
CA SER A 52 9.22 0.55 10.90
C SER A 52 10.01 -0.63 11.47
N PHE A 53 11.27 -0.78 11.08
CA PHE A 53 12.14 -1.90 11.45
C PHE A 53 13.30 -1.51 12.39
N GLU A 54 13.55 -0.22 12.65
CA GLU A 54 14.44 0.21 13.73
C GLU A 54 13.81 -0.17 15.09
N PRO A 55 14.54 -0.88 15.98
CA PRO A 55 14.04 -1.18 17.30
C PRO A 55 13.90 0.12 18.10
N ARG A 56 12.67 0.46 18.49
CA ARG A 56 12.33 1.60 19.37
C ARG A 56 13.09 1.60 20.70
N GLU A 57 13.77 0.51 21.05
CA GLU A 57 14.52 0.36 22.30
C GLU A 57 15.89 1.06 22.33
N ALA A 58 16.51 1.35 21.18
CA ALA A 58 17.87 1.90 21.13
C ALA A 58 17.98 3.40 21.52
N LYS A 59 16.86 4.06 21.88
CA LYS A 59 16.81 5.49 22.23
C LYS A 59 16.42 5.79 23.68
N ARG A 60 16.29 4.78 24.56
CA ARG A 60 16.15 5.07 26.00
C ARG A 60 17.54 5.31 26.59
N PRO A 61 17.85 6.52 27.13
CA PRO A 61 19.09 6.71 27.87
C PRO A 61 19.05 5.75 29.06
N ILE A 62 20.08 4.92 29.16
CA ILE A 62 20.36 4.10 30.34
C ILE A 62 20.65 5.11 31.46
N GLY A 63 19.71 5.24 32.39
CA GLY A 63 19.95 5.94 33.65
C GLY A 63 20.97 5.20 34.51
#